data_AF-A0A443NM92-F1
#
_entry.id   AF-A0A443NM92-F1
#
_cell.length_a   1.000
_cell.length_b   1.000
_cell.length_c   1.000
_cell.angle_alpha   90.00
_cell.angle_beta   90.00
_cell.angle_gamma   90.00
#
_symmetry.space_group_name_H-M   'P 1'
#
loop_
_entity.id
_entity.type
_entity.pdbx_description
1 polymer ?
#
loop_
_entity_poly.entity_id
_entity_poly.type
_entity_poly.pdbx_seq_one_letter_code
_entity_poly.pdbx_strand_id
1 'polypeptide(L)'
;MEAKPYPETVIEENGQHENHKINDHGWQTVTYPKRQRKSQPSKQSTDRDPVKSRLDSDHDRSSVFRSLEQHAEERIRQRSVHESEKAAAEAAARSKPSAAAAASDDDGGDSDAGEAGDTGNKTEAKKPKQKKPKKPKISVAEAAAKIDASDLSAFLLDISTSYEDKQDIQLMRFADYFARAFSSVSASQFPWTKTIKESSVAKISDVSFISSSFEIEYYIRQLHVIIEIEYYISYIWMPLSYISEPVYKTSVEWISKRSAEALGEFLLWSLDGILADLASQQSVAKSSKKSVQHVPSKAQVAMFVVLAMVLRQKPDVLISQLPKLRDDPKYQGQDKLPVYVWVICQACVGDLVVGMYSWVRNLLPVVSGKSCNPHSRDLVLQLVERILAAPKARPILFNGVVRKGERLVPPTSLELLIQVTFPPPSSRIKATERFEAVYPTLKELSLAGSPGTKAIKQVSQQLLPIAVKAMSANNPELSKEAASIFIWCLSQNTDCYKHWEKLHMENIEASVTVLQMLAGQWKELQIKLTPHDNMKVTLKNLRQKNEQALAGGSNVNHETSFRDADKYCEIILGRLTRRSGCMKSGIIVLALTIAAGAILVSPNMESWDWKNLHLMFSSSVLNIK
;
A
#
# COMPACT_ATOMS: atom_id res chain seq x y z
N MET A 1 -21.51 -2.32 56.82
CA MET A 1 -20.11 -2.04 57.19
C MET A 1 -19.31 -2.05 55.90
N GLU A 2 -19.50 -1.01 55.10
CA GLU A 2 -18.66 0.20 55.09
C GLU A 2 -17.30 -0.08 54.45
N ALA A 3 -17.27 0.06 53.13
CA ALA A 3 -16.13 0.65 52.46
C ALA A 3 -16.23 2.17 52.61
N LYS A 4 -15.10 2.84 52.90
CA LYS A 4 -14.62 4.12 52.31
C LYS A 4 -13.54 4.80 53.23
N PRO A 5 -12.77 5.82 52.80
CA PRO A 5 -11.65 5.76 51.83
C PRO A 5 -10.55 6.85 52.10
N TYR A 6 -9.77 7.23 51.06
CA TYR A 6 -9.01 8.50 50.84
C TYR A 6 -7.61 8.66 51.48
N PRO A 7 -6.74 9.60 51.01
CA PRO A 7 -6.96 10.64 49.97
C PRO A 7 -5.86 10.82 48.89
N GLU A 8 -6.29 11.55 47.87
CA GLU A 8 -5.55 12.37 46.92
C GLU A 8 -5.08 13.67 47.62
N THR A 9 -3.87 14.17 47.33
CA THR A 9 -3.48 15.56 47.64
C THR A 9 -2.74 16.21 46.48
N VAL A 10 -3.36 17.26 45.95
CA VAL A 10 -2.79 18.34 45.15
C VAL A 10 -2.31 19.42 46.13
N ILE A 11 -1.07 19.94 46.00
CA ILE A 11 -0.69 21.30 46.44
C ILE A 11 0.40 21.87 45.51
N GLU A 12 -0.01 22.92 44.77
CA GLU A 12 0.58 24.22 44.41
C GLU A 12 2.09 24.50 44.23
N GLU A 13 2.29 25.42 43.27
CA GLU A 13 3.49 26.13 42.83
C GLU A 13 4.24 26.87 43.95
N ASN A 14 5.58 26.87 43.84
CA ASN A 14 6.35 28.09 44.04
C ASN A 14 7.64 28.04 43.22
N GLY A 15 7.83 29.03 42.36
CA GLY A 15 8.92 29.11 41.41
C GLY A 15 10.25 29.52 42.05
N GLN A 16 11.34 29.02 41.47
CA GLN A 16 12.65 29.66 41.49
C GLN A 16 13.36 29.40 40.16
N HIS A 17 13.70 30.50 39.49
CA HIS A 17 14.50 30.57 38.28
C HIS A 17 15.92 30.06 38.54
N GLU A 18 16.38 29.06 37.80
CA GLU A 18 17.80 28.90 37.51
C GLU A 18 18.06 28.54 36.04
N ASN A 19 19.11 29.18 35.54
CA ASN A 19 19.40 29.49 34.16
C ASN A 19 20.39 28.44 33.63
N HIS A 20 19.99 27.55 32.71
CA HIS A 20 20.93 26.62 32.08
C HIS A 20 20.88 26.63 30.55
N LYS A 21 22.08 26.87 30.02
CA LYS A 21 22.45 27.13 28.64
C LYS A 21 22.14 25.96 27.73
N ILE A 22 21.51 26.29 26.60
CA ILE A 22 21.35 25.47 25.41
C ILE A 22 22.74 25.21 24.81
N ASN A 23 23.17 23.94 24.76
CA ASN A 23 24.33 23.53 23.99
C ASN A 23 23.88 22.92 22.66
N ASP A 24 24.21 23.65 21.60
CA ASP A 24 23.92 23.40 20.19
C ASP A 24 24.99 22.45 19.62
N HIS A 25 24.59 21.35 18.99
CA HIS A 25 25.50 20.38 18.37
C HIS A 25 25.78 20.73 16.90
N GLY A 26 26.66 21.72 16.70
CA GLY A 26 27.29 22.01 15.42
C GLY A 26 28.64 21.30 15.25
N TRP A 27 28.94 20.85 14.02
CA TRP A 27 30.23 20.24 13.65
C TRP A 27 31.43 21.15 13.95
N GLN A 28 32.47 20.58 14.58
CA GLN A 28 33.73 21.27 14.88
C GLN A 28 34.85 20.82 13.91
N THR A 29 35.55 21.81 13.34
CA THR A 29 36.70 21.62 12.46
C THR A 29 37.96 21.31 13.29
N VAL A 30 38.51 20.10 13.17
CA VAL A 30 39.78 19.71 13.81
C VAL A 30 40.95 20.12 12.90
N THR A 31 41.76 21.06 13.37
CA THR A 31 43.00 21.49 12.71
C THR A 31 44.18 20.79 13.41
N TYR A 32 45.01 20.06 12.66
CA TYR A 32 46.20 19.40 13.22
C TYR A 32 47.45 20.31 13.13
N PRO A 33 48.27 20.41 14.20
CA PRO A 33 49.55 21.09 14.11
C PRO A 33 50.62 20.17 13.50
N LYS A 34 51.34 20.75 12.54
CA LYS A 34 52.43 20.17 11.74
C LYS A 34 53.69 20.03 12.61
N ARG A 35 54.18 18.81 12.84
CA ARG A 35 55.44 18.58 13.59
C ARG A 35 56.55 18.01 12.68
N GLN A 36 57.70 18.68 12.72
CA GLN A 36 58.90 18.45 11.93
C GLN A 36 59.65 17.17 12.34
N ARG A 37 60.35 16.60 11.34
CA ARG A 37 61.15 15.38 11.35
C ARG A 37 62.57 15.63 11.87
N LYS A 38 63.11 14.77 12.74
CA LYS A 38 64.56 14.53 12.92
C LYS A 38 64.83 13.13 13.50
N SER A 39 66.01 12.61 13.17
CA SER A 39 66.43 11.20 13.04
C SER A 39 67.37 10.70 14.16
N GLN A 40 67.13 9.45 14.65
CA GLN A 40 68.02 8.35 15.19
C GLN A 40 69.23 8.67 16.13
N PRO A 41 69.87 7.70 16.87
CA PRO A 41 69.82 6.22 16.82
C PRO A 41 69.76 5.45 18.19
N SER A 42 69.78 4.11 18.07
CA SER A 42 69.65 2.93 18.95
C SER A 42 70.60 2.69 20.15
N LYS A 43 70.22 1.80 21.09
CA LYS A 43 71.09 0.77 21.73
C LYS A 43 70.33 -0.39 22.44
N GLN A 44 70.97 -1.58 22.41
CA GLN A 44 70.59 -2.96 22.84
C GLN A 44 70.53 -3.17 24.38
N SER A 45 69.93 -4.21 25.00
CA SER A 45 70.36 -5.64 24.99
C SER A 45 69.60 -6.54 26.01
N THR A 46 69.43 -7.84 25.68
CA THR A 46 69.43 -9.12 26.47
C THR A 46 68.45 -9.33 27.67
N ASP A 47 67.80 -10.46 27.98
CA ASP A 47 68.10 -11.91 27.85
C ASP A 47 66.86 -12.82 28.15
N ARG A 48 66.79 -14.00 27.50
CA ARG A 48 66.19 -15.35 27.77
C ARG A 48 64.74 -15.67 28.28
N ASP A 49 64.13 -16.62 27.54
CA ASP A 49 62.83 -17.35 27.56
C ASP A 49 62.58 -18.40 28.69
N PRO A 50 61.48 -19.24 28.72
CA PRO A 50 60.18 -19.24 27.99
C PRO A 50 58.93 -19.50 28.89
N VAL A 51 57.69 -19.20 28.44
CA VAL A 51 56.48 -20.06 28.53
C VAL A 51 55.33 -19.46 27.66
N LYS A 52 54.67 -20.34 26.88
CA LYS A 52 53.58 -20.12 25.92
C LYS A 52 52.40 -19.26 26.44
N SER A 53 51.94 -18.28 25.63
CA SER A 53 50.68 -18.39 24.84
C SER A 53 50.32 -17.10 24.07
N ARG A 54 49.76 -17.29 22.86
CA ARG A 54 48.88 -16.41 22.05
C ARG A 54 49.45 -15.23 21.21
N LEU A 55 48.98 -15.24 19.95
CA LEU A 55 48.70 -14.14 18.98
C LEU A 55 49.85 -13.54 18.15
N ASP A 56 49.64 -13.59 16.82
CA ASP A 56 49.93 -12.61 15.74
C ASP A 56 51.35 -11.98 15.67
N SER A 57 52.03 -11.84 14.53
CA SER A 57 51.56 -11.47 13.20
C SER A 57 52.79 -11.33 12.25
N ASP A 58 52.49 -11.05 10.99
CA ASP A 58 53.13 -9.98 10.20
C ASP A 58 54.22 -10.39 9.20
N HIS A 59 53.74 -10.73 8.00
CA HIS A 59 54.50 -10.47 6.78
C HIS A 59 53.60 -10.11 5.59
N ASP A 60 52.62 -9.20 5.74
CA ASP A 60 51.94 -8.65 4.54
C ASP A 60 51.17 -7.34 4.77
N ARG A 61 51.86 -6.24 5.08
CA ARG A 61 51.22 -4.91 5.23
C ARG A 61 51.74 -3.79 4.34
N SER A 62 52.54 -4.10 3.31
CA SER A 62 53.01 -3.11 2.33
C SER A 62 52.44 -3.26 0.92
N SER A 63 51.54 -4.23 0.70
CA SER A 63 50.96 -4.52 -0.63
C SER A 63 49.55 -3.96 -0.85
N VAL A 64 48.78 -3.70 0.21
CA VAL A 64 47.32 -3.43 0.12
C VAL A 64 46.98 -2.07 -0.50
N PHE A 65 47.82 -1.04 -0.30
CA PHE A 65 47.54 0.31 -0.81
C PHE A 65 48.20 0.64 -2.15
N ARG A 66 49.08 -0.25 -2.65
CA ARG A 66 49.84 0.02 -3.88
C ARG A 66 48.94 0.10 -5.11
N SER A 67 47.90 -0.74 -5.17
CA SER A 67 46.90 -0.71 -6.24
C SER A 67 46.01 0.54 -6.17
N LEU A 68 45.75 1.06 -4.97
CA LEU A 68 44.96 2.29 -4.76
C LEU A 68 45.76 3.54 -5.14
N GLU A 69 47.05 3.57 -4.79
CA GLU A 69 47.98 4.65 -5.16
C GLU A 69 48.16 4.71 -6.69
N GLN A 70 48.41 3.57 -7.34
CA GLN A 70 48.52 3.48 -8.80
C GLN A 70 47.24 3.94 -9.50
N HIS A 71 46.06 3.58 -8.97
CA HIS A 71 44.80 4.03 -9.56
C HIS A 71 44.49 5.51 -9.29
N ALA A 72 45.05 6.10 -8.23
CA ALA A 72 44.99 7.55 -8.00
C ALA A 72 45.92 8.31 -8.95
N GLU A 73 47.15 7.83 -9.15
CA GLU A 73 48.13 8.41 -10.07
C GLU A 73 47.66 8.36 -11.54
N GLU A 74 47.06 7.23 -11.96
CA GLU A 74 46.46 7.06 -13.29
C GLU A 74 45.36 8.10 -13.56
N ARG A 75 44.48 8.36 -12.57
CA ARG A 75 43.39 9.35 -12.70
C ARG A 75 43.91 10.79 -12.79
N ILE A 76 44.99 11.11 -12.07
CA ILE A 76 45.65 12.41 -12.15
C ILE A 76 46.29 12.58 -13.53
N ARG A 77 46.95 11.53 -14.03
CA ARG A 77 47.55 11.53 -15.37
C ARG A 77 46.51 11.72 -16.46
N GLN A 78 45.41 10.97 -16.43
CA GLN A 78 44.31 11.10 -17.39
C GLN A 78 43.67 12.49 -17.37
N ARG A 79 43.51 13.10 -16.18
CA ARG A 79 43.00 14.48 -16.06
C ARG A 79 43.96 15.48 -16.71
N SER A 80 45.27 15.34 -16.47
CA SER A 80 46.28 16.25 -17.03
C SER A 80 46.36 16.16 -18.56
N VAL A 81 46.22 14.95 -19.12
CA VAL A 81 46.18 14.73 -20.58
C VAL A 81 44.93 15.36 -21.18
N HIS A 82 43.75 15.08 -20.61
CA HIS A 82 42.49 15.64 -21.10
C HIS A 82 42.44 17.18 -20.98
N GLU A 83 43.07 17.75 -19.95
CA GLU A 83 43.19 19.21 -19.80
C GLU A 83 44.13 19.81 -20.83
N SER A 84 45.25 19.14 -21.15
CA SER A 84 46.17 19.55 -22.21
C SER A 84 45.56 19.43 -23.62
N GLU A 85 44.78 18.39 -23.90
CA GLU A 85 44.07 18.19 -25.17
C GLU A 85 42.98 19.25 -25.36
N LYS A 86 42.26 19.59 -24.29
CA LYS A 86 41.26 20.66 -24.31
C LYS A 86 41.89 22.03 -24.53
N ALA A 87 43.04 22.31 -23.91
CA ALA A 87 43.79 23.55 -24.12
C ALA A 87 44.35 23.65 -25.56
N ALA A 88 44.83 22.53 -26.13
CA ALA A 88 45.31 22.47 -27.51
C ALA A 88 44.17 22.68 -28.54
N ALA A 89 42.99 22.10 -28.30
CA ALA A 89 41.81 22.30 -29.13
C ALA A 89 41.30 23.75 -29.09
N GLU A 90 41.37 24.40 -27.92
CA GLU A 90 40.98 25.80 -27.74
C GLU A 90 41.99 26.78 -28.38
N ALA A 91 43.27 26.43 -28.40
CA ALA A 91 44.30 27.18 -29.12
C ALA A 91 44.15 27.05 -30.66
N ALA A 92 43.85 25.85 -31.16
CA ALA A 92 43.62 25.61 -32.59
C ALA A 92 42.36 26.35 -33.12
N ALA A 93 41.36 26.58 -32.27
CA ALA A 93 40.17 27.34 -32.61
C ALA A 93 40.41 28.86 -32.74
N ARG A 94 41.52 29.39 -32.18
CA ARG A 94 41.88 30.82 -32.26
C ARG A 94 42.71 31.20 -33.48
N SER A 95 43.23 30.24 -34.24
CA SER A 95 44.09 30.48 -35.41
C SER A 95 43.38 30.08 -36.71
N LYS A 96 42.41 30.87 -37.16
CA LYS A 96 41.96 30.92 -38.57
C LYS A 96 41.69 32.37 -38.98
N PRO A 97 42.32 32.91 -40.04
CA PRO A 97 42.06 34.26 -40.52
C PRO A 97 40.90 34.28 -41.53
N SER A 98 40.01 35.26 -41.46
CA SER A 98 39.02 35.58 -42.50
C SER A 98 39.39 36.89 -43.19
N ALA A 99 39.51 36.85 -44.51
CA ALA A 99 39.73 38.00 -45.39
C ALA A 99 38.41 38.72 -45.72
N ALA A 100 38.48 40.07 -45.77
CA ALA A 100 37.87 41.04 -46.71
C ALA A 100 36.33 41.00 -46.97
N ALA A 101 35.56 42.08 -47.15
CA ALA A 101 35.79 43.51 -47.36
C ALA A 101 34.48 44.32 -47.15
N ALA A 102 34.63 45.63 -46.89
CA ALA A 102 33.90 46.81 -47.41
C ALA A 102 32.34 46.88 -47.34
N ALA A 103 31.65 48.02 -47.21
CA ALA A 103 31.90 49.43 -46.91
C ALA A 103 30.51 50.15 -46.92
N SER A 104 30.51 51.43 -46.51
CA SER A 104 29.61 52.55 -46.88
C SER A 104 28.49 53.01 -45.93
N ASP A 105 28.64 54.29 -45.58
CA ASP A 105 27.79 55.28 -44.92
C ASP A 105 26.44 55.53 -45.65
N ASP A 106 25.43 56.11 -44.96
CA ASP A 106 25.03 57.53 -45.09
C ASP A 106 23.65 57.84 -44.44
N ASP A 107 23.48 59.15 -44.21
CA ASP A 107 22.60 60.04 -43.47
C ASP A 107 21.06 59.89 -43.46
N GLY A 108 20.42 60.61 -42.51
CA GLY A 108 18.98 60.90 -42.54
C GLY A 108 18.38 61.36 -41.20
N GLY A 109 18.56 62.64 -40.85
CA GLY A 109 17.85 63.33 -39.75
C GLY A 109 16.43 63.78 -40.11
N ASP A 110 15.58 64.03 -39.10
CA ASP A 110 15.02 65.35 -38.76
C ASP A 110 13.92 65.29 -37.67
N SER A 111 13.95 66.32 -36.81
CA SER A 111 12.94 67.03 -35.96
C SER A 111 11.65 66.35 -35.41
N ASP A 112 11.03 66.74 -34.28
CA ASP A 112 11.08 67.96 -33.46
C ASP A 112 10.60 67.74 -32.00
N ALA A 113 10.95 68.73 -31.19
CA ALA A 113 10.79 69.13 -29.79
C ALA A 113 9.63 68.68 -28.88
N GLY A 114 10.01 68.57 -27.60
CA GLY A 114 9.19 68.82 -26.41
C GLY A 114 10.08 69.01 -25.17
N GLU A 115 10.43 70.26 -24.85
CA GLU A 115 10.97 70.69 -23.53
C GLU A 115 9.88 70.54 -22.44
N ALA A 116 10.09 70.44 -21.12
CA ALA A 116 11.19 70.80 -20.23
C ALA A 116 11.11 70.02 -18.90
N GLY A 117 12.28 69.81 -18.27
CA GLY A 117 12.50 69.87 -16.81
C GLY A 117 11.95 68.77 -15.90
N ASP A 118 12.82 67.93 -15.34
CA ASP A 118 13.38 68.15 -13.99
C ASP A 118 14.27 66.96 -13.54
N THR A 119 15.38 67.32 -12.89
CA THR A 119 16.34 66.60 -12.02
C THR A 119 16.42 65.06 -11.99
N GLY A 120 17.66 64.54 -12.08
CA GLY A 120 18.02 63.30 -11.35
C GLY A 120 19.01 62.32 -11.98
N ASN A 121 20.29 62.69 -12.05
CA ASN A 121 21.48 61.86 -11.77
C ASN A 121 21.62 60.43 -12.39
N LYS A 122 22.51 60.34 -13.39
CA LYS A 122 23.49 59.27 -13.69
C LYS A 122 23.05 57.80 -13.57
N THR A 123 22.74 57.19 -14.72
CA THR A 123 22.86 55.75 -14.96
C THR A 123 24.13 55.44 -15.77
N GLU A 124 25.12 54.80 -15.14
CA GLU A 124 26.22 54.15 -15.87
C GLU A 124 25.71 52.87 -16.54
N ALA A 125 25.91 52.80 -17.85
CA ALA A 125 25.52 51.71 -18.72
C ALA A 125 26.23 50.39 -18.37
N LYS A 126 25.46 49.38 -17.97
CA LYS A 126 25.90 47.97 -18.03
C LYS A 126 25.94 47.51 -19.48
N LYS A 127 27.14 47.22 -19.98
CA LYS A 127 27.39 46.46 -21.23
C LYS A 127 26.43 45.26 -21.35
N PRO A 128 25.80 45.03 -22.52
CA PRO A 128 24.90 43.89 -22.71
C PRO A 128 25.70 42.58 -22.68
N LYS A 129 25.42 41.73 -21.68
CA LYS A 129 25.89 40.34 -21.66
C LYS A 129 25.32 39.62 -22.88
N GLN A 130 26.20 39.14 -23.75
CA GLN A 130 25.89 38.15 -24.79
C GLN A 130 25.02 37.04 -24.20
N LYS A 131 23.82 36.85 -24.78
CA LYS A 131 22.98 35.68 -24.50
C LYS A 131 23.77 34.43 -24.90
N LYS A 132 24.19 33.64 -23.90
CA LYS A 132 24.63 32.26 -24.13
C LYS A 132 23.53 31.54 -24.93
N PRO A 133 23.85 30.78 -25.99
CA PRO A 133 22.84 30.07 -26.76
C PRO A 133 22.02 29.19 -25.81
N LYS A 134 20.70 29.39 -25.81
CA LYS A 134 19.77 28.53 -25.06
C LYS A 134 19.95 27.12 -25.60
N LYS A 135 20.47 26.21 -24.77
CA LYS A 135 20.50 24.78 -25.11
C LYS A 135 19.09 24.35 -25.55
N PRO A 136 18.95 23.58 -26.66
CA PRO A 136 17.64 23.16 -27.14
C PRO A 136 16.91 22.41 -26.01
N LYS A 137 15.68 22.83 -25.73
CA LYS A 137 14.78 22.18 -24.76
C LYS A 137 14.26 20.91 -25.40
N ILE A 138 15.04 19.84 -25.35
CA ILE A 138 14.63 18.53 -25.87
C ILE A 138 13.57 17.95 -24.92
N SER A 139 12.43 17.54 -25.48
CA SER A 139 11.33 16.93 -24.71
C SER A 139 11.64 15.47 -24.34
N VAL A 140 10.89 14.89 -23.38
CA VAL A 140 11.02 13.46 -23.04
C VAL A 140 10.73 12.59 -24.27
N ALA A 141 9.72 12.97 -25.06
CA ALA A 141 9.32 12.28 -26.29
C ALA A 141 10.45 12.25 -27.33
N GLU A 142 11.06 13.40 -27.60
CA GLU A 142 12.17 13.52 -28.56
C GLU A 142 13.42 12.75 -28.14
N ALA A 143 13.69 12.67 -26.84
CA ALA A 143 14.80 11.88 -26.31
C ALA A 143 14.51 10.38 -26.40
N ALA A 144 13.29 9.95 -26.04
CA ALA A 144 12.88 8.55 -26.10
C ALA A 144 12.85 8.01 -27.54
N ALA A 145 12.43 8.82 -28.51
CA ALA A 145 12.39 8.46 -29.93
C ALA A 145 13.77 8.15 -30.54
N LYS A 146 14.86 8.59 -29.88
CA LYS A 146 16.24 8.32 -30.32
C LYS A 146 16.81 7.00 -29.80
N ILE A 147 16.10 6.33 -28.90
CA ILE A 147 16.55 5.06 -28.35
C ILE A 147 16.28 3.98 -29.40
N ASP A 148 17.36 3.35 -29.87
CA ASP A 148 17.29 2.24 -30.81
C ASP A 148 17.25 0.91 -30.04
N ALA A 149 16.34 0.01 -30.44
CA ALA A 149 16.17 -1.27 -29.77
C ALA A 149 17.32 -2.24 -30.04
N SER A 150 17.99 -2.15 -31.20
CA SER A 150 19.12 -3.01 -31.53
C SER A 150 20.37 -2.60 -30.75
N ASP A 151 20.61 -1.29 -30.64
CA ASP A 151 21.65 -0.71 -29.77
C ASP A 151 21.43 -1.10 -28.30
N LEU A 152 20.19 -0.95 -27.80
CA LEU A 152 19.85 -1.40 -26.45
C LEU A 152 20.10 -2.90 -26.27
N SER A 153 19.67 -3.74 -27.22
CA SER A 153 19.88 -5.19 -27.16
C SER A 153 21.36 -5.55 -27.11
N ALA A 154 22.19 -4.93 -27.95
CA ALA A 154 23.63 -5.13 -27.95
C ALA A 154 24.27 -4.69 -26.62
N PHE A 155 23.86 -3.54 -26.08
CA PHE A 155 24.29 -3.08 -24.77
C PHE A 155 23.91 -4.05 -23.65
N LEU A 156 22.68 -4.57 -23.66
CA LEU A 156 22.19 -5.51 -22.67
C LEU A 156 22.98 -6.83 -22.70
N LEU A 157 23.37 -7.31 -23.89
CA LEU A 157 24.24 -8.48 -24.04
C LEU A 157 25.64 -8.21 -23.48
N ASP A 158 26.22 -7.05 -23.80
CA ASP A 158 27.55 -6.66 -23.31
C ASP A 158 27.59 -6.56 -21.78
N ILE A 159 26.62 -5.89 -21.15
CA ILE A 159 26.60 -5.81 -19.68
C ILE A 159 26.29 -7.16 -19.02
N SER A 160 25.49 -8.02 -19.67
CA SER A 160 25.19 -9.35 -19.13
C SER A 160 26.41 -10.25 -19.14
N THR A 161 27.29 -10.09 -20.13
CA THR A 161 28.55 -10.85 -20.21
C THR A 161 29.65 -10.24 -19.34
N SER A 162 29.82 -8.92 -19.38
CA SER A 162 30.84 -8.20 -18.60
C SER A 162 30.64 -8.28 -17.08
N TYR A 163 29.39 -8.49 -16.63
CA TYR A 163 29.02 -8.53 -15.22
C TYR A 163 28.21 -9.78 -14.87
N GLU A 164 28.52 -10.94 -15.45
CA GLU A 164 27.71 -12.18 -15.41
C GLU A 164 27.05 -12.48 -14.03
N ASP A 165 27.84 -12.44 -12.95
CA ASP A 165 27.38 -12.74 -11.58
C ASP A 165 26.91 -11.53 -10.77
N LYS A 166 26.93 -10.32 -11.32
CA LYS A 166 26.66 -9.06 -10.61
C LYS A 166 25.41 -8.37 -11.15
N GLN A 167 24.24 -8.96 -10.86
CA GLN A 167 22.95 -8.49 -11.39
C GLN A 167 22.57 -7.09 -10.89
N ASP A 168 23.02 -6.71 -9.70
CA ASP A 168 22.92 -5.36 -9.15
C ASP A 168 23.62 -4.33 -10.06
N ILE A 169 24.87 -4.61 -10.45
CA ILE A 169 25.63 -3.74 -11.35
C ILE A 169 24.99 -3.71 -12.74
N GLN A 170 24.54 -4.86 -13.26
CA GLN A 170 23.84 -4.90 -14.54
C GLN A 170 22.60 -3.99 -14.55
N LEU A 171 21.77 -4.05 -13.50
CA LEU A 171 20.56 -3.22 -13.38
C LEU A 171 20.91 -1.73 -13.25
N MET A 172 21.97 -1.38 -12.52
CA MET A 172 22.47 0.00 -12.48
C MET A 172 22.96 0.48 -13.85
N ARG A 173 23.71 -0.35 -14.59
CA ARG A 173 24.18 -0.03 -15.95
C ARG A 173 23.03 0.12 -16.94
N PHE A 174 21.99 -0.71 -16.79
CA PHE A 174 20.76 -0.58 -17.55
C PHE A 174 20.06 0.76 -17.28
N ALA A 175 19.97 1.19 -16.01
CA ALA A 175 19.47 2.53 -15.68
C ALA A 175 20.37 3.66 -16.23
N ASP A 176 21.70 3.48 -16.21
CA ASP A 176 22.65 4.43 -16.79
C ASP A 176 22.45 4.63 -18.30
N TYR A 177 22.10 3.56 -19.03
CA TYR A 177 21.79 3.64 -20.47
C TYR A 177 20.64 4.63 -20.72
N PHE A 178 19.51 4.45 -20.01
CA PHE A 178 18.39 5.39 -20.10
C PHE A 178 18.76 6.78 -19.57
N ALA A 179 19.58 6.89 -18.54
CA ALA A 179 20.03 8.19 -18.03
C ALA A 179 20.87 8.96 -19.07
N ARG A 180 21.67 8.25 -19.88
CA ARG A 180 22.40 8.83 -21.02
C ARG A 180 21.44 9.28 -22.13
N ALA A 181 20.47 8.43 -22.48
CA ALA A 181 19.45 8.75 -23.48
C ALA A 181 18.62 9.99 -23.10
N PHE A 182 18.26 10.12 -21.82
CA PHE A 182 17.50 11.26 -21.30
C PHE A 182 18.37 12.44 -20.81
N SER A 183 19.69 12.40 -21.03
CA SER A 183 20.62 13.40 -20.48
C SER A 183 20.41 14.82 -21.03
N SER A 184 19.72 14.97 -22.16
CA SER A 184 19.35 16.26 -22.75
C SER A 184 18.00 16.81 -22.28
N VAL A 185 17.19 16.00 -21.59
CA VAL A 185 15.88 16.41 -21.07
C VAL A 185 16.08 17.39 -19.92
N SER A 186 15.40 18.53 -19.96
CA SER A 186 15.43 19.50 -18.86
C SER A 186 14.41 19.16 -17.78
N ALA A 187 14.69 19.50 -16.52
CA ALA A 187 13.77 19.26 -15.40
C ALA A 187 12.35 19.82 -15.62
N SER A 188 12.23 20.93 -16.35
CA SER A 188 10.93 21.53 -16.69
C SER A 188 10.08 20.66 -17.63
N GLN A 189 10.70 19.76 -18.39
CA GLN A 189 10.02 18.83 -19.31
C GLN A 189 9.57 17.55 -18.59
N PHE A 190 10.01 17.34 -17.33
CA PHE A 190 9.58 16.24 -16.48
C PHE A 190 9.41 16.73 -15.03
N PRO A 191 8.39 17.58 -14.75
CA PRO A 191 8.16 18.15 -13.43
C PRO A 191 7.47 17.13 -12.52
N TRP A 192 8.09 15.97 -12.34
CA TRP A 192 7.48 14.80 -11.72
C TRP A 192 6.90 15.10 -10.33
N THR A 193 7.55 15.94 -9.52
CA THR A 193 7.03 16.30 -8.19
C THR A 193 5.72 17.07 -8.24
N LYS A 194 5.51 17.92 -9.27
CA LYS A 194 4.21 18.57 -9.49
C LYS A 194 3.19 17.57 -10.01
N THR A 195 3.58 16.73 -10.97
CA THR A 195 2.70 15.71 -11.53
C THR A 195 2.24 14.70 -10.47
N ILE A 196 3.12 14.33 -9.55
CA ILE A 196 2.86 13.40 -8.43
C ILE A 196 2.07 14.08 -7.29
N LYS A 197 2.28 15.38 -7.02
CA LYS A 197 1.58 16.09 -5.92
C LYS A 197 0.25 16.73 -6.33
N GLU A 198 0.12 17.24 -7.54
CA GLU A 198 -1.07 17.95 -8.03
C GLU A 198 -2.11 17.01 -8.65
N SER A 199 -1.82 15.72 -8.76
CA SER A 199 -2.74 14.71 -9.33
C SER A 199 -3.92 14.34 -8.42
N SER A 200 -4.08 14.98 -7.25
CA SER A 200 -5.34 14.94 -6.52
C SER A 200 -6.39 15.81 -7.23
N VAL A 201 -7.48 15.19 -7.66
CA VAL A 201 -8.65 15.75 -8.38
C VAL A 201 -9.38 16.90 -7.66
N ALA A 202 -8.87 17.37 -6.51
CA ALA A 202 -9.42 18.50 -5.75
C ALA A 202 -9.56 19.82 -6.55
N LYS A 203 -8.94 19.96 -7.73
CA LYS A 203 -9.14 21.14 -8.60
C LYS A 203 -10.30 21.00 -9.61
N ILE A 204 -10.95 19.84 -9.72
CA ILE A 204 -12.08 19.60 -10.65
C ILE A 204 -13.43 19.66 -9.92
N SER A 205 -13.46 19.50 -8.60
CA SER A 205 -14.69 19.56 -7.78
C SER A 205 -15.34 20.95 -7.72
N ASP A 206 -14.69 22.01 -8.20
CA ASP A 206 -15.27 23.36 -8.25
C ASP A 206 -16.22 23.57 -9.44
N VAL A 207 -16.38 22.60 -10.34
CA VAL A 207 -17.43 22.63 -11.37
C VAL A 207 -18.61 21.79 -10.88
N SER A 208 -19.25 22.24 -9.82
CA SER A 208 -20.61 21.81 -9.49
C SER A 208 -21.56 22.47 -10.47
N PHE A 209 -22.03 21.74 -11.48
CA PHE A 209 -23.15 22.19 -12.32
C PHE A 209 -24.42 21.41 -12.00
N ILE A 210 -25.42 22.20 -11.65
CA ILE A 210 -26.81 21.83 -11.36
C ILE A 210 -27.41 21.08 -12.56
N SER A 211 -27.93 19.86 -12.37
CA SER A 211 -29.15 19.43 -13.07
C SER A 211 -29.73 18.13 -12.51
N SER A 212 -31.03 18.17 -12.20
CA SER A 212 -31.89 17.09 -11.76
C SER A 212 -32.31 16.19 -12.93
N SER A 213 -31.66 15.03 -13.11
CA SER A 213 -32.19 13.86 -13.85
C SER A 213 -31.27 12.64 -13.69
N PHE A 214 -31.85 11.48 -13.32
CA PHE A 214 -31.13 10.23 -13.03
C PHE A 214 -30.26 9.70 -14.20
N GLU A 215 -30.66 9.94 -15.46
CA GLU A 215 -29.88 9.52 -16.63
C GLU A 215 -28.63 10.38 -16.87
N ILE A 216 -28.70 11.68 -16.54
CA ILE A 216 -27.58 12.61 -16.68
C ILE A 216 -26.53 12.33 -15.61
N GLU A 217 -26.93 11.95 -14.39
CA GLU A 217 -26.00 11.56 -13.31
C GLU A 217 -25.16 10.32 -13.66
N TYR A 218 -25.74 9.34 -14.35
CA TYR A 218 -25.02 8.15 -14.83
C TYR A 218 -24.01 8.52 -15.93
N TYR A 219 -24.41 9.32 -16.92
CA TYR A 219 -23.50 9.77 -17.98
C TYR A 219 -22.43 10.72 -17.47
N ILE A 220 -22.74 11.61 -16.53
CA ILE A 220 -21.76 12.47 -15.85
C ILE A 220 -20.81 11.60 -15.02
N ARG A 221 -21.28 10.61 -14.27
CA ARG A 221 -20.39 9.66 -13.58
C ARG A 221 -19.49 8.90 -14.55
N GLN A 222 -20.03 8.43 -15.68
CA GLN A 222 -19.23 7.76 -16.71
C GLN A 222 -18.22 8.71 -17.36
N LEU A 223 -18.58 9.96 -17.67
CA LEU A 223 -17.65 10.97 -18.20
C LEU A 223 -16.62 11.41 -17.16
N HIS A 224 -16.98 11.57 -15.89
CA HIS A 224 -16.06 11.89 -14.80
C HIS A 224 -15.07 10.74 -14.61
N VAL A 225 -15.56 9.50 -14.62
CA VAL A 225 -14.72 8.29 -14.59
C VAL A 225 -13.83 8.23 -15.83
N ILE A 226 -14.29 8.59 -17.03
CA ILE A 226 -13.46 8.62 -18.25
C ILE A 226 -12.39 9.72 -18.19
N ILE A 227 -12.73 10.94 -17.75
CA ILE A 227 -11.78 12.06 -17.61
C ILE A 227 -10.76 11.80 -16.50
N GLU A 228 -11.21 11.25 -15.37
CA GLU A 228 -10.33 10.76 -14.31
C GLU A 228 -9.42 9.66 -14.87
N ILE A 229 -9.97 8.64 -15.54
CA ILE A 229 -9.20 7.56 -16.15
C ILE A 229 -8.17 8.11 -17.15
N GLU A 230 -8.49 9.07 -18.02
CA GLU A 230 -7.55 9.64 -18.99
C GLU A 230 -6.43 10.46 -18.32
N TYR A 231 -6.75 11.29 -17.33
CA TYR A 231 -5.75 12.05 -16.57
C TYR A 231 -4.84 11.13 -15.74
N TYR A 232 -5.40 10.10 -15.12
CA TYR A 232 -4.65 9.09 -14.37
C TYR A 232 -3.89 8.10 -15.27
N ILE A 233 -4.38 7.80 -16.48
CA ILE A 233 -3.65 7.07 -17.52
C ILE A 233 -2.43 7.91 -17.91
N SER A 234 -2.59 9.20 -18.17
CA SER A 234 -1.46 10.09 -18.44
C SER A 234 -0.42 10.03 -17.31
N TYR A 235 -0.84 10.08 -16.04
CA TYR A 235 0.05 9.97 -14.86
C TYR A 235 0.83 8.66 -14.75
N ILE A 236 0.16 7.51 -14.93
CA ILE A 236 0.75 6.17 -14.76
C ILE A 236 1.59 5.78 -15.96
N TRP A 237 1.20 6.23 -17.14
CA TRP A 237 1.91 5.97 -18.39
C TRP A 237 2.98 7.01 -18.69
N MET A 238 3.02 8.17 -18.00
CA MET A 238 3.98 9.26 -18.24
C MET A 238 5.45 8.82 -18.42
N PRO A 239 6.02 7.84 -17.69
CA PRO A 239 7.39 7.41 -17.93
C PRO A 239 7.54 6.53 -19.19
N LEU A 240 6.50 5.78 -19.58
CA LEU A 240 6.59 4.75 -20.61
C LEU A 240 5.85 5.09 -21.91
N SER A 241 4.97 6.09 -21.92
CA SER A 241 4.16 6.50 -23.07
C SER A 241 4.99 6.92 -24.29
N TYR A 242 6.23 7.34 -24.06
CA TYR A 242 7.15 7.77 -25.11
C TYR A 242 8.19 6.70 -25.49
N ILE A 243 8.26 5.59 -24.76
CA ILE A 243 9.17 4.50 -25.09
C ILE A 243 8.56 3.70 -26.23
N SER A 244 9.33 3.45 -27.28
CA SER A 244 8.86 2.64 -28.41
C SER A 244 8.63 1.19 -27.98
N GLU A 245 7.63 0.54 -28.58
CA GLU A 245 7.30 -0.86 -28.26
C GLU A 245 8.51 -1.81 -28.40
N PRO A 246 9.38 -1.70 -29.43
CA PRO A 246 10.58 -2.55 -29.52
C PRO A 246 11.57 -2.36 -28.36
N VAL A 247 11.76 -1.11 -27.91
CA VAL A 247 12.64 -0.78 -26.77
C VAL A 247 12.04 -1.31 -25.48
N TYR A 248 10.73 -1.13 -25.29
CA TYR A 248 10.01 -1.64 -24.12
C TYR A 248 10.10 -3.16 -24.06
N LYS A 249 9.78 -3.86 -25.16
CA LYS A 249 9.83 -5.32 -25.25
C LYS A 249 11.23 -5.87 -24.96
N THR A 250 12.26 -5.31 -25.59
CA THR A 250 13.66 -5.70 -25.37
C THR A 250 14.05 -5.55 -23.89
N SER A 251 13.67 -4.42 -23.29
CA SER A 251 13.91 -4.13 -21.87
C SER A 251 13.24 -5.15 -20.95
N VAL A 252 11.94 -5.39 -21.12
CA VAL A 252 11.19 -6.26 -20.20
C VAL A 252 11.55 -7.74 -20.38
N GLU A 253 11.89 -8.18 -21.59
CA GLU A 253 12.42 -9.53 -21.84
C GLU A 253 13.73 -9.74 -21.09
N TRP A 254 14.62 -8.75 -21.07
CA TRP A 254 15.87 -8.82 -20.32
C TRP A 254 15.65 -8.78 -18.80
N ILE A 255 14.81 -7.86 -18.31
CA ILE A 255 14.41 -7.76 -16.89
C ILE A 255 13.81 -9.09 -16.41
N SER A 256 13.03 -9.77 -17.25
CA SER A 256 12.35 -11.02 -16.87
C SER A 256 13.32 -12.15 -16.46
N LYS A 257 14.57 -12.06 -16.93
CA LYS A 257 15.67 -13.01 -16.67
C LYS A 257 16.48 -12.66 -15.42
N ARG A 258 16.19 -11.54 -14.74
CA ARG A 258 16.87 -11.16 -13.49
C ARG A 258 16.18 -11.81 -12.29
N SER A 259 16.95 -12.05 -11.23
CA SER A 259 16.45 -12.62 -9.98
C SER A 259 15.52 -11.65 -9.26
N ALA A 260 14.57 -12.19 -8.49
CA ALA A 260 13.66 -11.35 -7.70
C ALA A 260 14.40 -10.54 -6.62
N GLU A 261 15.49 -11.07 -6.11
CA GLU A 261 16.36 -10.41 -5.12
C GLU A 261 17.03 -9.17 -5.73
N ALA A 262 17.75 -9.33 -6.84
CA ALA A 262 18.41 -8.20 -7.51
C ALA A 262 17.42 -7.11 -7.94
N LEU A 263 16.25 -7.50 -8.45
CA LEU A 263 15.18 -6.55 -8.80
C LEU A 263 14.59 -5.85 -7.56
N GLY A 264 14.53 -6.53 -6.42
CA GLY A 264 14.11 -5.95 -5.14
C GLY A 264 15.10 -4.93 -4.59
N GLU A 265 16.39 -5.22 -4.68
CA GLU A 265 17.46 -4.27 -4.32
C GLU A 265 17.46 -3.05 -5.24
N PHE A 266 17.32 -3.28 -6.55
CA PHE A 266 17.21 -2.21 -7.53
C PHE A 266 15.98 -1.32 -7.29
N LEU A 267 14.85 -1.91 -6.89
CA LEU A 267 13.65 -1.17 -6.50
C LEU A 267 13.96 -0.22 -5.34
N LEU A 268 14.58 -0.71 -4.26
CA LEU A 268 14.94 0.13 -3.11
C LEU A 268 15.93 1.22 -3.48
N TRP A 269 16.96 0.88 -4.27
CA TRP A 269 17.95 1.85 -4.75
C TRP A 269 17.29 2.97 -5.59
N SER A 270 16.36 2.60 -6.46
CA SER A 270 15.60 3.56 -7.27
C SER A 270 14.71 4.45 -6.40
N LEU A 271 14.01 3.86 -5.41
CA LEU A 271 13.20 4.63 -4.46
C LEU A 271 14.05 5.60 -3.64
N ASP A 272 15.22 5.17 -3.16
CA ASP A 272 16.14 6.04 -2.43
C ASP A 272 16.55 7.25 -3.28
N GLY A 273 16.88 7.03 -4.55
CA GLY A 273 17.21 8.10 -5.50
C GLY A 273 16.05 9.07 -5.76
N ILE A 274 14.83 8.56 -5.89
CA ILE A 274 13.61 9.37 -6.08
C ILE A 274 13.29 10.17 -4.81
N LEU A 275 13.35 9.55 -3.64
CA LEU A 275 13.06 10.18 -2.35
C LEU A 275 14.12 11.21 -1.96
N ALA A 276 15.39 10.98 -2.27
CA ALA A 276 16.45 11.96 -2.08
C ALA A 276 16.22 13.22 -2.94
N ASP A 277 15.81 13.06 -4.20
CA ASP A 277 15.46 14.18 -5.07
C ASP A 277 14.21 14.91 -4.57
N LEU A 278 13.18 14.17 -4.11
CA LEU A 278 11.99 14.74 -3.48
C LEU A 278 12.34 15.66 -2.31
N ALA A 279 13.23 15.20 -1.42
CA ALA A 279 13.68 15.97 -0.27
C ALA A 279 14.45 17.23 -0.70
N SER A 280 15.29 17.12 -1.73
CA SER A 280 16.06 18.24 -2.26
C SER A 280 15.18 19.34 -2.88
N GLN A 281 14.10 18.95 -3.58
CA GLN A 281 13.17 19.91 -4.17
C GLN A 281 12.30 20.64 -3.11
N GLN A 282 12.03 19.99 -1.98
CA GLN A 282 11.29 20.60 -0.87
C GLN A 282 12.12 21.63 -0.09
N SER A 283 13.43 21.43 0.05
CA SER A 283 14.31 22.37 0.77
C SER A 283 14.55 23.67 -0.01
N VAL A 284 14.59 23.59 -1.34
CA VAL A 284 14.70 24.75 -2.24
C VAL A 284 13.45 25.66 -2.18
N ALA A 285 12.27 25.10 -1.88
CA ALA A 285 11.04 25.87 -1.69
C ALA A 285 10.99 26.68 -0.37
N LYS A 286 11.83 26.34 0.62
CA LYS A 286 11.83 26.97 1.95
C LYS A 286 13.03 27.89 2.24
N SER A 287 14.08 27.91 1.42
CA SER A 287 15.24 28.77 1.67
C SER A 287 15.95 29.20 0.38
N SER A 288 16.11 30.51 0.20
CA SER A 288 17.01 31.09 -0.79
C SER A 288 18.45 31.04 -0.26
N LYS A 289 19.34 30.37 -1.01
CA LYS A 289 20.80 30.17 -0.81
C LYS A 289 21.24 29.03 0.14
N LYS A 290 21.61 27.89 -0.45
CA LYS A 290 23.00 27.38 -0.53
C LYS A 290 23.05 26.12 -1.40
N SER A 291 24.05 26.05 -2.27
CA SER A 291 24.33 24.93 -3.17
C SER A 291 24.88 23.74 -2.39
N VAL A 292 24.08 22.69 -2.25
CA VAL A 292 24.54 21.33 -1.94
C VAL A 292 24.34 20.49 -3.20
N GLN A 293 25.31 19.62 -3.47
CA GLN A 293 25.50 18.85 -4.70
C GLN A 293 24.20 18.19 -5.19
N HIS A 294 23.67 18.74 -6.29
CA HIS A 294 22.41 18.34 -6.92
C HIS A 294 22.59 16.98 -7.63
N VAL A 295 21.84 15.95 -7.23
CA VAL A 295 21.64 14.76 -8.08
C VAL A 295 20.99 15.26 -9.38
N PRO A 296 21.61 15.13 -10.56
CA PRO A 296 21.08 15.74 -11.77
C PRO A 296 19.65 15.24 -12.04
N SER A 297 18.74 16.18 -12.31
CA SER A 297 17.33 15.94 -12.72
C SER A 297 17.18 15.04 -13.95
N LYS A 298 18.30 14.72 -14.59
CA LYS A 298 18.46 13.86 -15.77
C LYS A 298 18.39 12.37 -15.44
N ALA A 299 18.83 11.95 -14.25
CA ALA A 299 18.77 10.56 -13.82
C ALA A 299 17.35 10.14 -13.36
N GLN A 300 16.51 11.12 -13.00
CA GLN A 300 15.15 10.88 -12.49
C GLN A 300 14.24 10.25 -13.54
N VAL A 301 14.20 10.78 -14.76
CA VAL A 301 13.39 10.22 -15.86
C VAL A 301 13.74 8.74 -16.06
N ALA A 302 15.03 8.43 -16.12
CA ALA A 302 15.52 7.07 -16.29
C ALA A 302 15.12 6.15 -15.12
N MET A 303 15.24 6.62 -13.87
CA MET A 303 14.78 5.85 -12.70
C MET A 303 13.28 5.55 -12.78
N PHE A 304 12.43 6.53 -13.10
CA PHE A 304 10.98 6.31 -13.26
C PHE A 304 10.65 5.34 -14.41
N VAL A 305 11.35 5.46 -15.56
CA VAL A 305 11.19 4.57 -16.72
C VAL A 305 11.53 3.13 -16.36
N VAL A 306 12.75 2.92 -15.85
CA VAL A 306 13.26 1.58 -15.55
C VAL A 306 12.50 0.94 -14.38
N LEU A 307 12.23 1.70 -13.32
CA LEU A 307 11.43 1.20 -12.20
C LEU A 307 10.01 0.83 -12.62
N ALA A 308 9.38 1.60 -13.52
CA ALA A 308 8.08 1.24 -14.07
C ALA A 308 8.14 -0.07 -14.88
N MET A 309 9.16 -0.26 -15.72
CA MET A 309 9.36 -1.53 -16.45
C MET A 309 9.55 -2.71 -15.49
N VAL A 310 10.35 -2.55 -14.43
CA VAL A 310 10.57 -3.58 -13.41
C VAL A 310 9.26 -3.95 -12.70
N LEU A 311 8.51 -2.96 -12.22
CA LEU A 311 7.26 -3.18 -11.48
C LEU A 311 6.15 -3.77 -12.36
N ARG A 312 6.09 -3.39 -13.64
CA ARG A 312 5.12 -3.97 -14.59
C ARG A 312 5.48 -5.39 -15.00
N GLN A 313 6.78 -5.69 -15.17
CA GLN A 313 7.23 -6.99 -15.63
C GLN A 313 7.30 -8.05 -14.52
N LYS A 314 7.69 -7.65 -13.30
CA LYS A 314 7.85 -8.53 -12.14
C LYS A 314 7.24 -7.89 -10.89
N PRO A 315 5.92 -7.65 -10.85
CA PRO A 315 5.28 -6.92 -9.75
C PRO A 315 5.52 -7.55 -8.36
N ASP A 316 5.66 -8.87 -8.28
CA ASP A 316 5.93 -9.58 -7.01
C ASP A 316 7.19 -9.10 -6.27
N VAL A 317 8.15 -8.46 -6.95
CA VAL A 317 9.34 -7.91 -6.28
C VAL A 317 8.94 -6.86 -5.25
N LEU A 318 7.85 -6.11 -5.49
CA LEU A 318 7.31 -5.14 -4.54
C LEU A 318 6.88 -5.81 -3.23
N ILE A 319 6.23 -6.98 -3.29
CA ILE A 319 5.76 -7.73 -2.10
C ILE A 319 6.90 -7.97 -1.12
N SER A 320 8.07 -8.38 -1.63
CA SER A 320 9.25 -8.65 -0.80
C SER A 320 9.80 -7.41 -0.09
N GLN A 321 9.54 -6.21 -0.63
CA GLN A 321 10.04 -4.95 -0.08
C GLN A 321 9.00 -4.22 0.78
N LEU A 322 7.70 -4.59 0.72
CA LEU A 322 6.63 -3.95 1.49
C LEU A 322 6.91 -3.85 3.00
N PRO A 323 7.44 -4.88 3.69
CA PRO A 323 7.78 -4.76 5.11
C PRO A 323 8.81 -3.66 5.36
N LYS A 324 9.88 -3.58 4.57
CA LYS A 324 10.89 -2.51 4.69
C LYS A 324 10.27 -1.13 4.48
N LEU A 325 9.43 -0.98 3.46
CA LEU A 325 8.75 0.30 3.17
C LEU A 325 7.80 0.73 4.29
N ARG A 326 7.24 -0.22 5.04
CA ARG A 326 6.32 0.05 6.15
C ARG A 326 7.06 0.33 7.45
N ASP A 327 8.10 -0.45 7.74
CA ASP A 327 8.66 -0.56 9.09
C ASP A 327 9.91 0.32 9.28
N ASP A 328 10.63 0.66 8.21
CA ASP A 328 11.80 1.55 8.28
C ASP A 328 11.39 3.04 8.23
N PRO A 329 11.74 3.86 9.24
CA PRO A 329 11.44 5.30 9.29
C PRO A 329 11.91 6.09 8.05
N LYS A 330 12.96 5.62 7.36
CA LYS A 330 13.45 6.23 6.11
C LYS A 330 12.36 6.25 5.04
N TYR A 331 11.45 5.28 5.02
CA TYR A 331 10.38 5.17 4.05
C TYR A 331 9.05 5.74 4.57
N GLN A 332 8.94 6.03 5.87
CA GLN A 332 7.72 6.63 6.43
C GLN A 332 7.65 8.15 6.16
N GLY A 333 6.44 8.67 6.01
CA GLY A 333 6.19 10.11 5.81
C GLY A 333 5.05 10.39 4.83
N GLN A 334 4.18 11.35 5.17
CA GLN A 334 3.04 11.74 4.33
C GLN A 334 3.50 12.34 2.99
N ASP A 335 4.67 12.98 2.95
CA ASP A 335 5.24 13.59 1.75
C ASP A 335 5.71 12.55 0.71
N LYS A 336 5.98 11.31 1.16
CA LYS A 336 6.44 10.19 0.33
C LYS A 336 5.29 9.36 -0.25
N LEU A 337 4.10 9.49 0.34
CA LEU A 337 2.91 8.74 -0.05
C LEU A 337 2.56 8.81 -1.55
N PRO A 338 2.67 9.99 -2.21
CA PRO A 338 2.41 10.07 -3.64
C PRO A 338 3.35 9.19 -4.50
N VAL A 339 4.61 9.02 -4.07
CA VAL A 339 5.57 8.12 -4.73
C VAL A 339 5.15 6.66 -4.55
N TYR A 340 4.69 6.26 -3.36
CA TYR A 340 4.20 4.90 -3.13
C TYR A 340 2.93 4.58 -3.91
N VAL A 341 2.00 5.53 -3.99
CA VAL A 341 0.82 5.38 -4.84
C VAL A 341 1.23 5.18 -6.30
N TRP A 342 2.20 5.95 -6.79
CA TRP A 342 2.73 5.75 -8.15
C TRP A 342 3.39 4.37 -8.34
N VAL A 343 4.22 3.93 -7.40
CA VAL A 343 4.87 2.58 -7.42
C VAL A 343 3.81 1.48 -7.48
N ILE A 344 2.81 1.55 -6.61
CA ILE A 344 1.74 0.55 -6.56
C ILE A 344 0.91 0.59 -7.84
N CYS A 345 0.65 1.77 -8.42
CA CYS A 345 0.01 1.88 -9.73
C CYS A 345 0.79 1.16 -10.83
N GLN A 346 2.13 1.21 -10.85
CA GLN A 346 2.92 0.45 -11.82
C GLN A 346 2.78 -1.06 -11.59
N ALA A 347 2.78 -1.50 -10.34
CA ALA A 347 2.55 -2.91 -10.01
C ALA A 347 1.14 -3.38 -10.41
N CYS A 348 0.10 -2.55 -10.25
CA CYS A 348 -1.28 -2.85 -10.67
C CYS A 348 -1.39 -3.13 -12.17
N VAL A 349 -0.56 -2.47 -13.00
CA VAL A 349 -0.55 -2.70 -14.45
C VAL A 349 0.00 -4.09 -14.79
N GLY A 350 1.00 -4.57 -14.04
CA GLY A 350 1.55 -5.92 -14.22
C GLY A 350 0.68 -7.01 -13.59
N ASP A 351 0.23 -6.80 -12.36
CA ASP A 351 -0.60 -7.73 -11.59
C ASP A 351 -1.48 -6.96 -10.59
N LEU A 352 -2.78 -6.90 -10.86
CA LEU A 352 -3.76 -6.22 -10.03
C LEU A 352 -3.82 -6.77 -8.60
N VAL A 353 -3.54 -8.07 -8.41
CA VAL A 353 -3.51 -8.73 -7.11
C VAL A 353 -2.38 -8.18 -6.27
N VAL A 354 -1.19 -7.98 -6.85
CA VAL A 354 -0.05 -7.36 -6.17
C VAL A 354 -0.36 -5.90 -5.79
N GLY A 355 -1.06 -5.19 -6.67
CA GLY A 355 -1.55 -3.85 -6.42
C GLY A 355 -2.44 -3.77 -5.17
N MET A 356 -3.49 -4.59 -5.13
CA MET A 356 -4.39 -4.68 -3.98
C MET A 356 -3.65 -5.11 -2.72
N TYR A 357 -2.78 -6.13 -2.82
CA TYR A 357 -1.95 -6.60 -1.70
C TYR A 357 -1.12 -5.45 -1.11
N SER A 358 -0.47 -4.66 -1.96
CA SER A 358 0.36 -3.52 -1.54
C SER A 358 -0.45 -2.40 -0.90
N TRP A 359 -1.62 -2.09 -1.47
CA TRP A 359 -2.54 -1.09 -0.91
C TRP A 359 -3.01 -1.47 0.50
N VAL A 360 -3.46 -2.71 0.69
CA VAL A 360 -3.96 -3.20 1.98
C VAL A 360 -2.88 -3.17 3.06
N ARG A 361 -1.63 -3.47 2.72
CA ARG A 361 -0.53 -3.64 3.70
C ARG A 361 0.21 -2.36 4.05
N ASN A 362 0.28 -1.41 3.11
CA ASN A 362 1.13 -0.23 3.27
C ASN A 362 0.37 1.10 3.19
N LEU A 363 -0.81 1.14 2.55
CA LEU A 363 -1.56 2.39 2.38
C LEU A 363 -2.78 2.48 3.30
N LEU A 364 -3.55 1.40 3.42
CA LEU A 364 -4.71 1.37 4.32
C LEU A 364 -4.35 1.76 5.78
N PRO A 365 -3.26 1.25 6.40
CA PRO A 365 -2.88 1.64 7.75
C PRO A 365 -2.57 3.13 7.91
N VAL A 366 -2.14 3.81 6.83
CA VAL A 366 -1.87 5.25 6.85
C VAL A 366 -3.17 6.02 7.11
N VAL A 367 -4.29 5.59 6.54
CA VAL A 367 -5.58 6.28 6.69
C VAL A 367 -6.13 6.17 8.11
N SER A 368 -5.91 5.02 8.75
CA SER A 368 -6.30 4.79 10.14
C SER A 368 -5.38 5.47 11.15
N GLY A 369 -4.27 6.07 10.70
CA GLY A 369 -3.32 6.79 11.55
C GLY A 369 -3.81 8.18 11.96
N LYS A 370 -3.45 8.61 13.18
CA LYS A 370 -3.81 9.92 13.76
C LYS A 370 -3.33 11.13 12.94
N SER A 371 -2.33 10.95 12.08
CA SER A 371 -1.68 12.02 11.30
C SER A 371 -2.09 12.04 9.82
N CYS A 372 -3.09 11.25 9.39
CA CYS A 372 -3.51 11.23 7.99
C CYS A 372 -4.22 12.53 7.59
N ASN A 373 -3.59 13.30 6.71
CA ASN A 373 -4.20 14.50 6.15
C ASN A 373 -5.25 14.16 5.06
N PRO A 374 -6.16 15.10 4.71
CA PRO A 374 -7.20 14.86 3.71
C PRO A 374 -6.65 14.46 2.33
N HIS A 375 -5.55 15.07 1.88
CA HIS A 375 -4.92 14.78 0.58
C HIS A 375 -4.38 13.34 0.53
N SER A 376 -3.75 12.88 1.61
CA SER A 376 -3.22 11.53 1.71
C SER A 376 -4.34 10.49 1.74
N ARG A 377 -5.42 10.78 2.47
CA ARG A 377 -6.63 9.95 2.46
C ARG A 377 -7.24 9.84 1.06
N ASP A 378 -7.32 10.96 0.35
CA ASP A 378 -7.83 11.04 -1.02
C ASP A 378 -6.98 10.18 -1.99
N LEU A 379 -5.65 10.30 -1.95
CA LEU A 379 -4.75 9.48 -2.77
C LEU A 379 -4.90 7.98 -2.49
N VAL A 380 -5.03 7.58 -1.22
CA VAL A 380 -5.24 6.17 -0.86
C VAL A 380 -6.58 5.67 -1.40
N LEU A 381 -7.65 6.45 -1.29
CA LEU A 381 -8.97 6.09 -1.83
C LEU A 381 -8.97 6.00 -3.36
N GLN A 382 -8.39 6.97 -4.05
CA GLN A 382 -8.29 6.98 -5.51
C GLN A 382 -7.63 5.71 -6.04
N LEU A 383 -6.58 5.23 -5.38
CA LEU A 383 -5.89 4.01 -5.81
C LEU A 383 -6.77 2.77 -5.67
N VAL A 384 -7.47 2.58 -4.54
CA VAL A 384 -8.33 1.39 -4.38
C VAL A 384 -9.55 1.43 -5.29
N GLU A 385 -10.15 2.61 -5.47
CA GLU A 385 -11.26 2.79 -6.41
C GLU A 385 -10.82 2.44 -7.84
N ARG A 386 -9.64 2.89 -8.25
CA ARG A 386 -9.04 2.50 -9.54
C ARG A 386 -8.82 0.99 -9.65
N ILE A 387 -8.27 0.36 -8.61
CA ILE A 387 -8.04 -1.09 -8.60
C ILE A 387 -9.37 -1.83 -8.79
N LEU A 388 -10.43 -1.40 -8.11
CA LEU A 388 -11.75 -2.02 -8.18
C LEU A 388 -12.50 -1.70 -9.49
N ALA A 389 -12.25 -0.54 -10.10
CA ALA A 389 -12.81 -0.13 -11.38
C ALA A 389 -12.09 -0.76 -12.60
N ALA A 390 -10.94 -1.41 -12.39
CA ALA A 390 -10.18 -2.00 -13.50
C ALA A 390 -10.98 -3.09 -14.24
N PRO A 391 -10.84 -3.23 -15.58
CA PRO A 391 -11.51 -4.27 -16.34
C PRO A 391 -11.21 -5.65 -15.76
N LYS A 392 -12.26 -6.44 -15.50
CA LYS A 392 -12.16 -7.79 -14.89
C LYS A 392 -11.51 -7.78 -13.48
N ALA A 393 -11.50 -6.65 -12.76
CA ALA A 393 -10.91 -6.57 -11.43
C ALA A 393 -11.43 -7.64 -10.47
N ARG A 394 -12.76 -7.79 -10.39
CA ARG A 394 -13.41 -8.76 -9.50
C ARG A 394 -12.92 -10.20 -9.73
N PRO A 395 -13.06 -10.83 -10.91
CA PRO A 395 -12.55 -12.20 -11.09
C PRO A 395 -11.04 -12.31 -10.88
N ILE A 396 -10.24 -11.32 -11.26
CA ILE A 396 -8.77 -11.33 -11.03
C ILE A 396 -8.45 -11.37 -9.53
N LEU A 397 -9.04 -10.47 -8.75
CA LEU A 397 -8.79 -10.36 -7.30
C LEU A 397 -9.29 -11.58 -6.53
N PHE A 398 -10.44 -12.14 -6.91
CA PHE A 398 -10.99 -13.34 -6.24
C PHE A 398 -10.19 -14.61 -6.56
N ASN A 399 -9.67 -14.74 -7.79
CA ASN A 399 -8.74 -15.81 -8.14
C ASN A 399 -7.39 -15.66 -7.42
N GLY A 400 -7.02 -14.42 -7.08
CA GLY A 400 -5.80 -14.08 -6.35
C GLY A 400 -5.97 -13.86 -4.84
N VAL A 401 -7.07 -14.32 -4.24
CA VAL A 401 -7.42 -14.00 -2.83
C VAL A 401 -6.34 -14.36 -1.80
N VAL A 402 -5.48 -15.32 -2.13
CA VAL A 402 -4.26 -15.65 -1.39
C VAL A 402 -3.05 -15.42 -2.28
N ARG A 403 -2.08 -14.63 -1.81
CA ARG A 403 -0.80 -14.36 -2.46
C ARG A 403 0.34 -14.63 -1.48
N LYS A 404 1.34 -15.42 -1.89
CA LYS A 404 2.50 -15.80 -1.05
C LYS A 404 2.11 -16.43 0.31
N GLY A 405 1.02 -17.20 0.33
CA GLY A 405 0.50 -17.84 1.56
C GLY A 405 -0.32 -16.91 2.46
N GLU A 406 -0.42 -15.62 2.12
CA GLU A 406 -1.20 -14.64 2.87
C GLU A 406 -2.46 -14.22 2.12
N ARG A 407 -3.51 -13.92 2.87
CA ARG A 407 -4.75 -13.37 2.32
C ARG A 407 -4.55 -11.91 1.87
N LEU A 408 -5.17 -11.53 0.75
CA LEU A 408 -5.16 -10.15 0.25
C LEU A 408 -5.67 -9.17 1.30
N VAL A 409 -6.86 -9.43 1.85
CA VAL A 409 -7.46 -8.66 2.94
C VAL A 409 -7.47 -9.51 4.23
N PRO A 410 -6.42 -9.48 5.06
CA PRO A 410 -6.37 -10.23 6.32
C PRO A 410 -7.39 -9.68 7.33
N PRO A 411 -7.72 -10.44 8.40
CA PRO A 411 -8.65 -9.99 9.45
C PRO A 411 -8.28 -8.64 10.08
N THR A 412 -6.99 -8.37 10.30
CA THR A 412 -6.52 -7.09 10.84
C THR A 412 -6.78 -5.91 9.91
N SER A 413 -6.63 -6.10 8.60
CA SER A 413 -6.98 -5.07 7.62
C SER A 413 -8.49 -4.90 7.48
N LEU A 414 -9.28 -5.98 7.64
CA LEU A 414 -10.74 -5.85 7.71
C LEU A 414 -11.18 -5.06 8.94
N GLU A 415 -10.53 -5.24 10.10
CA GLU A 415 -10.78 -4.40 11.29
C GLU A 415 -10.54 -2.92 10.99
N LEU A 416 -9.43 -2.58 10.32
CA LEU A 416 -9.15 -1.20 9.92
C LEU A 416 -10.21 -0.66 8.94
N LEU A 417 -10.64 -1.47 7.97
CA LEU A 417 -11.69 -1.10 7.02
C LEU A 417 -13.01 -0.82 7.73
N ILE A 418 -13.42 -1.68 8.65
CA ILE A 418 -14.62 -1.49 9.47
C ILE A 418 -14.55 -0.16 10.23
N GLN A 419 -13.40 0.17 10.84
CA GLN A 419 -13.23 1.41 11.60
C GLN A 419 -13.33 2.67 10.72
N VAL A 420 -12.75 2.66 9.51
CA VAL A 420 -12.80 3.83 8.61
C VAL A 420 -14.12 3.94 7.85
N THR A 421 -14.84 2.84 7.65
CA THR A 421 -16.16 2.80 6.99
C THR A 421 -17.28 3.19 7.97
N PHE A 422 -17.21 2.76 9.23
CA PHE A 422 -18.25 3.02 10.23
C PHE A 422 -17.72 3.85 11.42
N PRO A 423 -17.18 5.06 11.19
CA PRO A 423 -16.76 5.92 12.29
C PRO A 423 -17.99 6.40 13.09
N PRO A 424 -17.80 6.92 14.31
CA PRO A 424 -18.88 7.58 15.04
C PRO A 424 -19.56 8.66 14.19
N PRO A 425 -20.87 8.91 14.34
CA PRO A 425 -21.61 9.89 13.52
C PRO A 425 -20.96 11.28 13.48
N SER A 426 -20.35 11.71 14.61
CA SER A 426 -19.63 12.99 14.72
C SER A 426 -18.30 13.06 13.97
N SER A 427 -17.74 11.91 13.58
CA SER A 427 -16.44 11.78 12.90
C SER A 427 -16.58 11.46 11.41
N ARG A 428 -17.81 11.38 10.90
CA ARG A 428 -18.06 11.15 9.46
C ARG A 428 -17.56 12.35 8.64
N ILE A 429 -16.86 12.04 7.56
CA ILE A 429 -16.34 13.03 6.60
C ILE A 429 -16.72 12.61 5.18
N LYS A 430 -16.55 13.47 4.17
CA LYS A 430 -16.82 13.12 2.76
C LYS A 430 -16.14 11.83 2.29
N ALA A 431 -14.94 11.56 2.81
CA ALA A 431 -14.21 10.33 2.50
C ALA A 431 -14.88 9.05 3.05
N THR A 432 -15.73 9.16 4.07
CA THR A 432 -16.46 8.02 4.65
C THR A 432 -17.38 7.37 3.62
N GLU A 433 -18.10 8.15 2.81
CA GLU A 433 -18.98 7.64 1.75
C GLU A 433 -18.20 6.84 0.68
N ARG A 434 -16.96 7.26 0.39
CA ARG A 434 -16.06 6.54 -0.52
C ARG A 434 -15.60 5.21 0.07
N PHE A 435 -15.29 5.18 1.37
CA PHE A 435 -15.01 3.92 2.07
C PHE A 435 -16.22 2.98 2.08
N GLU A 436 -17.43 3.49 2.27
CA GLU A 436 -18.67 2.71 2.18
C GLU A 436 -18.87 2.11 0.79
N ALA A 437 -18.52 2.83 -0.28
CA ALA A 437 -18.63 2.32 -1.64
C ALA A 437 -17.68 1.14 -1.93
N VAL A 438 -16.44 1.20 -1.44
CA VAL A 438 -15.44 0.13 -1.69
C VAL A 438 -15.53 -1.03 -0.68
N TYR A 439 -16.08 -0.78 0.50
CA TYR A 439 -16.12 -1.73 1.63
C TYR A 439 -16.74 -3.10 1.28
N PRO A 440 -17.91 -3.21 0.61
CA PRO A 440 -18.54 -4.50 0.33
C PRO A 440 -17.61 -5.45 -0.43
N THR A 441 -16.89 -4.95 -1.43
CA THR A 441 -15.96 -5.77 -2.22
C THR A 441 -14.73 -6.18 -1.40
N LEU A 442 -14.18 -5.26 -0.59
CA LEU A 442 -13.01 -5.55 0.26
C LEU A 442 -13.35 -6.53 1.39
N LYS A 443 -14.53 -6.40 2.00
CA LYS A 443 -15.08 -7.39 2.94
C LYS A 443 -15.20 -8.75 2.26
N GLU A 444 -15.79 -8.80 1.07
CA GLU A 444 -15.98 -10.07 0.37
C GLU A 444 -14.63 -10.74 0.04
N LEU A 445 -13.61 -9.99 -0.36
CA LEU A 445 -12.24 -10.50 -0.51
C LEU A 445 -11.65 -11.04 0.80
N SER A 446 -11.96 -10.40 1.93
CA SER A 446 -11.51 -10.87 3.24
C SER A 446 -12.17 -12.20 3.63
N LEU A 447 -13.45 -12.36 3.31
CA LEU A 447 -14.25 -13.54 3.65
C LEU A 447 -14.17 -14.66 2.60
N ALA A 448 -13.62 -14.38 1.41
CA ALA A 448 -13.61 -15.33 0.29
C ALA A 448 -12.75 -16.57 0.53
N GLY A 449 -13.23 -17.73 0.10
CA GLY A 449 -12.50 -19.00 0.13
C GLY A 449 -13.45 -20.18 0.28
N SER A 450 -12.92 -21.38 0.07
CA SER A 450 -13.73 -22.60 0.17
C SER A 450 -14.14 -22.87 1.63
N PRO A 451 -15.44 -23.05 1.92
CA PRO A 451 -15.91 -23.38 3.26
C PRO A 451 -15.23 -24.63 3.83
N GLY A 452 -14.98 -24.65 5.14
CA GLY A 452 -14.39 -25.80 5.83
C GLY A 452 -12.87 -25.95 5.71
N THR A 453 -12.20 -25.14 4.88
CA THR A 453 -10.72 -25.13 4.80
C THR A 453 -10.08 -24.64 6.09
N LYS A 454 -8.87 -25.12 6.40
CA LYS A 454 -8.09 -24.69 7.58
C LYS A 454 -7.90 -23.16 7.61
N ALA A 455 -7.61 -22.58 6.44
CA ALA A 455 -7.43 -21.13 6.31
C ALA A 455 -8.69 -20.34 6.66
N ILE A 456 -9.87 -20.74 6.16
CA ILE A 456 -11.13 -20.06 6.47
C ILE A 456 -11.53 -20.25 7.94
N LYS A 457 -11.28 -21.44 8.52
CA LYS A 457 -11.48 -21.69 9.96
C LYS A 457 -10.62 -20.78 10.84
N GLN A 458 -9.38 -20.51 10.44
CA GLN A 458 -8.50 -19.59 11.16
C GLN A 458 -8.97 -18.13 11.02
N VAL A 459 -9.38 -17.72 9.81
CA VAL A 459 -9.95 -16.39 9.55
C VAL A 459 -11.20 -16.15 10.42
N SER A 460 -12.11 -17.11 10.48
CA SER A 460 -13.31 -16.99 11.31
C SER A 460 -13.00 -16.93 12.82
N GLN A 461 -11.99 -17.67 13.28
CA GLN A 461 -11.53 -17.59 14.67
C GLN A 461 -10.94 -16.21 15.01
N GLN A 462 -10.21 -15.59 14.09
CA GLN A 462 -9.63 -14.26 14.28
C GLN A 462 -10.68 -13.14 14.18
N LEU A 463 -11.66 -13.28 13.29
CA LEU A 463 -12.71 -12.26 13.08
C LEU A 463 -13.78 -12.24 14.15
N LEU A 464 -14.08 -13.37 14.80
CA LEU A 464 -15.11 -13.43 15.85
C LEU A 464 -14.89 -12.41 16.99
N PRO A 465 -13.71 -12.34 17.66
CA PRO A 465 -13.48 -11.35 18.70
C PRO A 465 -13.44 -9.90 18.17
N ILE A 466 -12.99 -9.69 16.93
CA ILE A 466 -13.02 -8.37 16.26
C ILE A 466 -14.47 -7.91 16.10
N ALA A 467 -15.37 -8.79 15.67
CA ALA A 467 -16.79 -8.49 15.52
C ALA A 467 -17.46 -8.20 16.87
N VAL A 468 -17.10 -8.93 17.94
CA VAL A 468 -17.59 -8.65 19.30
C VAL A 468 -17.18 -7.25 19.76
N LYS A 469 -15.90 -6.90 19.63
CA LYS A 469 -15.38 -5.57 19.95
C LYS A 469 -16.02 -4.45 19.11
N ALA A 470 -16.33 -4.71 17.84
CA ALA A 470 -16.98 -3.73 16.99
C ALA A 470 -18.43 -3.43 17.44
N MET A 471 -19.16 -4.43 17.95
CA MET A 471 -20.54 -4.23 18.43
C MET A 471 -20.63 -3.36 19.68
N SER A 472 -19.57 -3.25 20.49
CA SER A 472 -19.55 -2.42 21.71
C SER A 472 -19.27 -0.94 21.44
N ALA A 473 -19.13 -0.51 20.17
CA ALA A 473 -18.73 0.85 19.81
C ALA A 473 -19.88 1.88 19.75
N ASN A 474 -21.07 1.55 20.28
CA ASN A 474 -22.27 2.42 20.31
C ASN A 474 -22.67 3.00 18.93
N ASN A 475 -22.46 2.25 17.85
CA ASN A 475 -22.86 2.63 16.49
C ASN A 475 -23.77 1.54 15.90
N PRO A 476 -25.07 1.79 15.69
CA PRO A 476 -26.03 0.78 15.23
C PRO A 476 -25.68 0.15 13.87
N GLU A 477 -25.14 0.93 12.92
CA GLU A 477 -24.76 0.43 11.59
C GLU A 477 -23.55 -0.50 11.69
N LEU A 478 -22.55 -0.09 12.48
CA LEU A 478 -21.39 -0.92 12.80
C LEU A 478 -21.80 -2.20 13.52
N SER A 479 -22.66 -2.12 14.54
CA SER A 479 -23.11 -3.27 15.31
C SER A 479 -23.86 -4.27 14.43
N LYS A 480 -24.71 -3.79 13.50
CA LYS A 480 -25.39 -4.63 12.51
C LYS A 480 -24.39 -5.32 11.58
N GLU A 481 -23.43 -4.58 11.05
CA GLU A 481 -22.42 -5.13 10.14
C GLU A 481 -21.53 -6.17 10.84
N ALA A 482 -21.07 -5.87 12.05
CA ALA A 482 -20.28 -6.75 12.90
C ALA A 482 -21.04 -8.03 13.28
N ALA A 483 -22.33 -7.92 13.62
CA ALA A 483 -23.17 -9.10 13.84
C ALA A 483 -23.26 -10.00 12.59
N SER A 484 -23.29 -9.43 11.38
CA SER A 484 -23.25 -10.22 10.14
C SER A 484 -21.93 -11.00 9.98
N ILE A 485 -20.80 -10.37 10.33
CA ILE A 485 -19.47 -11.01 10.30
C ILE A 485 -19.39 -12.10 11.38
N PHE A 486 -19.94 -11.85 12.57
CA PHE A 486 -20.03 -12.83 13.64
C PHE A 486 -20.79 -14.09 13.19
N ILE A 487 -21.97 -13.91 12.59
CA ILE A 487 -22.79 -15.01 12.09
C ILE A 487 -22.10 -15.75 10.93
N TRP A 488 -21.40 -15.01 10.06
CA TRP A 488 -20.53 -15.65 9.06
C TRP A 488 -19.47 -16.53 9.74
N CYS A 489 -18.83 -16.09 10.82
CA CYS A 489 -17.84 -16.91 11.53
C CYS A 489 -18.43 -18.22 12.06
N LEU A 490 -19.66 -18.20 12.61
CA LEU A 490 -20.38 -19.40 13.04
C LEU A 490 -20.63 -20.37 11.88
N SER A 491 -20.96 -19.86 10.68
CA SER A 491 -21.18 -20.70 9.50
C SER A 491 -19.91 -21.37 8.97
N GLN A 492 -18.74 -20.82 9.28
CA GLN A 492 -17.46 -21.30 8.76
C GLN A 492 -16.70 -22.22 9.71
N ASN A 493 -16.89 -22.09 11.02
CA ASN A 493 -16.14 -22.85 12.01
C ASN A 493 -16.97 -23.17 13.26
N THR A 494 -17.12 -24.46 13.54
CA THR A 494 -17.83 -24.96 14.71
C THR A 494 -17.20 -24.52 16.04
N ASP A 495 -15.91 -24.25 16.08
CA ASP A 495 -15.24 -23.74 17.28
C ASP A 495 -15.67 -22.32 17.65
N CYS A 496 -16.19 -21.54 16.68
CA CYS A 496 -16.71 -20.21 16.95
C CYS A 496 -17.94 -20.24 17.89
N TYR A 497 -18.69 -21.34 17.91
CA TYR A 497 -19.78 -21.54 18.87
C TYR A 497 -19.25 -21.65 20.32
N LYS A 498 -18.22 -22.45 20.54
CA LYS A 498 -17.57 -22.56 21.86
C LYS A 498 -16.92 -21.25 22.28
N HIS A 499 -16.37 -20.51 21.32
CA HIS A 499 -15.79 -19.20 21.57
C HIS A 499 -16.90 -18.18 21.95
N TRP A 500 -18.04 -18.21 21.27
CA TRP A 500 -19.20 -17.39 21.63
C TRP A 500 -19.65 -17.66 23.07
N GLU A 501 -19.75 -18.92 23.48
CA GLU A 501 -20.10 -19.27 24.87
C GLU A 501 -19.13 -18.67 25.90
N LYS A 502 -17.84 -18.58 25.58
CA LYS A 502 -16.83 -17.98 26.47
C LYS A 502 -16.99 -16.45 26.56
N LEU A 503 -17.17 -15.79 25.43
CA LEU A 503 -17.30 -14.33 25.37
C LEU A 503 -18.66 -13.80 25.84
N HIS A 504 -19.67 -14.67 25.93
CA HIS A 504 -21.07 -14.29 26.15
C HIS A 504 -21.29 -13.39 27.37
N MET A 505 -20.76 -13.78 28.52
CA MET A 505 -21.03 -13.09 29.79
C MET A 505 -20.40 -11.71 29.83
N GLU A 506 -19.17 -11.59 29.33
CA GLU A 506 -18.43 -10.32 29.28
C GLU A 506 -18.97 -9.37 28.20
N ASN A 507 -19.67 -9.91 27.20
CA ASN A 507 -20.13 -9.17 26.02
C ASN A 507 -21.62 -9.45 25.76
N ILE A 508 -22.45 -9.30 26.80
CA ILE A 508 -23.87 -9.68 26.72
C ILE A 508 -24.62 -8.86 25.67
N GLU A 509 -24.38 -7.55 25.57
CA GLU A 509 -25.03 -6.67 24.57
C GLU A 509 -24.70 -7.09 23.12
N ALA A 510 -23.45 -7.47 22.87
CA ALA A 510 -23.03 -8.02 21.58
C ALA A 510 -23.75 -9.35 21.30
N SER A 511 -23.93 -10.20 22.31
CA SER A 511 -24.68 -11.45 22.16
C SER A 511 -26.16 -11.21 21.89
N VAL A 512 -26.79 -10.24 22.58
CA VAL A 512 -28.18 -9.83 22.31
C VAL A 512 -28.31 -9.38 20.85
N THR A 513 -27.38 -8.55 20.37
CA THR A 513 -27.37 -8.07 18.97
C THR A 513 -27.33 -9.22 17.96
N VAL A 514 -26.44 -10.20 18.17
CA VAL A 514 -26.33 -11.40 17.32
C VAL A 514 -27.61 -12.24 17.37
N LEU A 515 -28.13 -12.49 18.57
CA LEU A 515 -29.35 -13.28 18.78
C LEU A 515 -30.58 -12.61 18.15
N GLN A 516 -30.70 -11.29 18.30
CA GLN A 516 -31.75 -10.50 17.68
C GLN A 516 -31.66 -10.58 16.16
N MET A 517 -30.46 -10.49 15.56
CA MET A 517 -30.28 -10.64 14.12
C MET A 517 -30.64 -12.05 13.64
N LEU A 518 -30.20 -13.10 14.35
CA LEU A 518 -30.56 -14.50 14.06
C LEU A 518 -32.08 -14.71 14.14
N ALA A 519 -32.74 -14.13 15.14
CA ALA A 519 -34.20 -14.19 15.29
C ALA A 519 -34.93 -13.34 14.23
N GLY A 520 -34.38 -12.21 13.80
CA GLY A 520 -34.98 -11.38 12.76
C GLY A 520 -34.87 -11.98 11.36
N GLN A 521 -33.70 -12.53 11.01
CA GLN A 521 -33.35 -12.97 9.65
C GLN A 521 -33.24 -14.50 9.52
N TRP A 522 -33.92 -15.24 10.40
CA TRP A 522 -33.80 -16.70 10.51
C TRP A 522 -33.96 -17.46 9.20
N LYS A 523 -34.91 -17.04 8.34
CA LYS A 523 -35.23 -17.75 7.09
C LYS A 523 -34.01 -17.88 6.17
N GLU A 524 -33.21 -16.82 6.09
CA GLU A 524 -32.01 -16.74 5.25
C GLU A 524 -30.79 -17.34 5.95
N LEU A 525 -30.63 -17.05 7.24
CA LEU A 525 -29.44 -17.43 8.00
C LEU A 525 -29.42 -18.92 8.37
N GLN A 526 -30.57 -19.57 8.56
CA GLN A 526 -30.63 -20.99 8.90
C GLN A 526 -29.93 -21.86 7.85
N ILE A 527 -30.06 -21.54 6.56
CA ILE A 527 -29.45 -22.34 5.49
C ILE A 527 -27.91 -22.31 5.61
N LYS A 528 -27.35 -21.15 5.95
CA LYS A 528 -25.90 -20.96 6.13
C LYS A 528 -25.36 -21.62 7.40
N LEU A 529 -26.20 -21.83 8.41
CA LEU A 529 -25.82 -22.34 9.75
C LEU A 529 -26.14 -23.83 9.92
N THR A 530 -26.21 -24.58 8.82
CA THR A 530 -26.41 -26.04 8.84
C THR A 530 -25.06 -26.74 8.95
N PRO A 531 -24.91 -27.81 9.75
CA PRO A 531 -25.90 -28.43 10.64
C PRO A 531 -26.16 -27.63 11.92
N HIS A 532 -27.38 -27.75 12.45
CA HIS A 532 -27.85 -26.91 13.56
C HIS A 532 -27.49 -27.40 14.97
N ASP A 533 -26.81 -28.54 15.11
CA ASP A 533 -26.60 -29.17 16.43
C ASP A 533 -25.72 -28.31 17.34
N ASN A 534 -24.64 -27.74 16.81
CA ASN A 534 -23.79 -26.81 17.56
C ASN A 534 -24.59 -25.57 18.00
N MET A 535 -25.43 -25.02 17.13
CA MET A 535 -26.31 -23.91 17.49
C MET A 535 -27.28 -24.28 18.62
N LYS A 536 -27.92 -25.46 18.55
CA LYS A 536 -28.84 -25.92 19.61
C LYS A 536 -28.12 -26.07 20.94
N VAL A 537 -26.94 -26.69 20.95
CA VAL A 537 -26.14 -26.87 22.17
C VAL A 537 -25.72 -25.52 22.74
N THR A 538 -25.17 -24.64 21.91
CA THR A 538 -24.73 -23.32 22.35
C THR A 538 -25.89 -22.49 22.89
N LEU A 539 -27.02 -22.40 22.20
CA LEU A 539 -28.17 -21.64 22.71
C LEU A 539 -28.64 -22.15 24.07
N LYS A 540 -28.68 -23.47 24.30
CA LYS A 540 -29.00 -24.03 25.63
C LYS A 540 -27.97 -23.61 26.70
N ASN A 541 -26.68 -23.66 26.36
CA ASN A 541 -25.61 -23.24 27.28
C ASN A 541 -25.68 -21.74 27.59
N LEU A 542 -26.00 -20.89 26.60
CA LEU A 542 -26.19 -19.45 26.81
C LEU A 542 -27.36 -19.19 27.76
N ARG A 543 -28.50 -19.86 27.56
CA ARG A 543 -29.66 -19.76 28.46
C ARG A 543 -29.31 -20.12 29.91
N GLN A 544 -28.64 -21.25 30.11
CA GLN A 544 -28.20 -21.68 31.44
C GLN A 544 -27.32 -20.60 32.11
N LYS A 545 -26.41 -19.98 31.36
CA LYS A 545 -25.56 -18.90 31.86
C LYS A 545 -26.36 -17.64 32.20
N ASN A 546 -27.37 -17.30 31.39
CA ASN A 546 -28.26 -16.17 31.65
C ASN A 546 -29.05 -16.38 32.94
N GLU A 547 -29.65 -17.56 33.12
CA GLU A 547 -30.38 -17.93 34.34
C GLU A 547 -29.49 -17.83 35.59
N GLN A 548 -28.25 -18.32 35.51
CA GLN A 548 -27.28 -18.22 36.61
C GLN A 548 -26.93 -16.77 36.96
N ALA A 549 -26.73 -15.91 35.96
CA ALA A 549 -26.44 -14.50 36.19
C ALA A 549 -27.64 -13.71 36.75
N LEU A 550 -28.85 -14.04 36.33
CA LEU A 550 -30.08 -13.45 36.85
C LEU A 550 -30.34 -13.87 38.30
N ALA A 551 -30.03 -15.11 38.68
CA ALA A 551 -30.12 -15.58 40.06
C ALA A 551 -29.06 -14.96 41.00
N GLY A 552 -27.93 -14.51 40.45
CA GLY A 552 -26.79 -14.00 41.21
C GLY A 552 -26.85 -12.54 41.66
N GLY A 553 -27.92 -11.80 41.34
CA GLY A 553 -28.08 -10.38 41.72
C GLY A 553 -27.08 -9.45 41.01
N SER A 554 -27.28 -9.21 39.72
CA SER A 554 -26.42 -8.37 38.88
C SER A 554 -26.91 -6.91 38.77
N ASN A 555 -26.05 -6.02 38.26
CA ASN A 555 -26.36 -4.64 37.85
C ASN A 555 -27.56 -4.60 36.86
N VAL A 556 -28.47 -3.63 37.04
CA VAL A 556 -29.79 -3.56 36.36
C VAL A 556 -29.68 -3.58 34.83
N ASN A 557 -28.68 -2.90 34.25
CA ASN A 557 -28.49 -2.85 32.79
C ASN A 557 -28.02 -4.20 32.18
N HIS A 558 -27.29 -5.00 32.94
CA HIS A 558 -26.94 -6.35 32.51
C HIS A 558 -28.12 -7.30 32.66
N GLU A 559 -28.95 -7.10 33.69
CA GLU A 559 -30.15 -7.92 33.93
C GLU A 559 -31.12 -7.87 32.74
N THR A 560 -31.39 -6.68 32.18
CA THR A 560 -32.23 -6.52 30.98
C THR A 560 -31.62 -7.24 29.78
N SER A 561 -30.32 -7.06 29.56
CA SER A 561 -29.59 -7.70 28.45
C SER A 561 -29.61 -9.24 28.55
N PHE A 562 -29.44 -9.80 29.75
CA PHE A 562 -29.54 -11.25 29.99
C PHE A 562 -30.95 -11.78 29.69
N ARG A 563 -31.98 -11.01 30.07
CA ARG A 563 -33.38 -11.36 29.79
C ARG A 563 -33.70 -11.33 28.30
N ASP A 564 -33.23 -10.31 27.58
CA ASP A 564 -33.38 -10.22 26.13
C ASP A 564 -32.63 -11.33 25.41
N ALA A 565 -31.40 -11.64 25.84
CA ALA A 565 -30.64 -12.77 25.32
C ALA A 565 -31.40 -14.09 25.51
N ASP A 566 -31.94 -14.36 26.70
CA ASP A 566 -32.72 -15.57 26.97
C ASP A 566 -33.96 -15.66 26.06
N LYS A 567 -34.73 -14.56 25.98
CA LYS A 567 -35.90 -14.45 25.10
C LYS A 567 -35.56 -14.79 23.63
N TYR A 568 -34.48 -14.22 23.09
CA TYR A 568 -34.09 -14.52 21.71
C TYR A 568 -33.58 -15.95 21.53
N CYS A 569 -32.86 -16.51 22.52
CA CYS A 569 -32.48 -17.91 22.53
C CYS A 569 -33.71 -18.83 22.45
N GLU A 570 -34.77 -18.55 23.22
CA GLU A 570 -36.03 -19.30 23.16
C GLU A 570 -36.68 -19.25 21.79
N ILE A 571 -36.79 -18.05 21.21
CA ILE A 571 -37.38 -17.86 19.87
C ILE A 571 -36.63 -18.70 18.83
N ILE A 572 -35.30 -18.70 18.87
CA ILE A 572 -34.49 -19.45 17.90
C ILE A 572 -34.60 -20.96 18.15
N LEU A 573 -34.52 -21.41 19.40
CA LEU A 573 -34.68 -22.82 19.76
C LEU A 573 -36.04 -23.37 19.33
N GLY A 574 -37.12 -22.60 19.54
CA GLY A 574 -38.47 -22.97 19.10
C GLY A 574 -38.58 -23.13 17.58
N ARG A 575 -37.84 -22.33 16.80
CA ARG A 575 -37.77 -22.47 15.34
C ARG A 575 -36.94 -23.69 14.91
N LEU A 576 -35.89 -24.01 15.65
CA LEU A 576 -35.03 -25.17 15.42
C LEU A 576 -35.73 -26.51 15.71
N THR A 577 -36.72 -26.54 16.61
CA THR A 577 -37.48 -27.75 16.96
C THR A 577 -38.71 -27.97 16.09
N ARG A 578 -39.37 -26.90 15.61
CA ARG A 578 -40.60 -26.98 14.80
C ARG A 578 -40.45 -27.75 13.48
N ARG A 579 -39.24 -27.83 12.91
CA ARG A 579 -38.99 -28.56 11.65
C ARG A 579 -38.96 -30.09 11.81
N SER A 580 -38.88 -30.63 13.04
CA SER A 580 -38.93 -32.09 13.28
C SER A 580 -40.34 -32.61 13.62
N GLY A 581 -41.31 -31.71 13.88
CA GLY A 581 -42.63 -32.07 14.41
C GLY A 581 -43.69 -32.47 13.37
N CYS A 582 -43.53 -32.10 12.10
CA CYS A 582 -44.61 -32.27 11.10
C CYS A 582 -44.62 -33.66 10.41
N MET A 583 -43.54 -34.44 10.47
CA MET A 583 -43.53 -35.79 9.87
C MET A 583 -44.24 -36.84 10.74
N LYS A 584 -44.33 -36.64 12.06
CA LYS A 584 -44.97 -37.63 12.95
C LYS A 584 -46.51 -37.56 12.89
N SER A 585 -47.11 -36.39 12.65
CA SER A 585 -48.57 -36.30 12.47
C SER A 585 -49.01 -36.83 11.11
N GLY A 586 -48.21 -36.68 10.05
CA GLY A 586 -48.51 -37.23 8.73
C GLY A 586 -48.58 -38.77 8.71
N ILE A 587 -47.67 -39.44 9.43
CA ILE A 587 -47.67 -40.91 9.54
C ILE A 587 -48.87 -41.41 10.37
N ILE A 588 -49.25 -40.69 11.43
CA ILE A 588 -50.42 -41.06 12.26
C ILE A 588 -51.72 -40.85 11.48
N VAL A 589 -51.86 -39.76 10.74
CA VAL A 589 -53.04 -39.51 9.90
C VAL A 589 -53.13 -40.52 8.76
N LEU A 590 -52.00 -40.89 8.13
CA LEU A 590 -51.97 -41.92 7.08
C LEU A 590 -52.27 -43.32 7.63
N ALA A 591 -51.80 -43.65 8.84
CA ALA A 591 -52.12 -44.91 9.49
C ALA A 591 -53.60 -45.00 9.89
N LEU A 592 -54.20 -43.89 10.35
CA LEU A 592 -55.62 -43.82 10.70
C LEU A 592 -56.53 -43.88 9.47
N THR A 593 -56.13 -43.30 8.33
CA THR A 593 -56.91 -43.42 7.09
C THR A 593 -56.81 -44.81 6.46
N ILE A 594 -55.66 -45.48 6.56
CA ILE A 594 -55.52 -46.89 6.14
C ILE A 594 -56.33 -47.81 7.05
N ALA A 595 -56.33 -47.58 8.36
CA ALA A 595 -57.12 -48.37 9.31
C ALA A 595 -58.63 -48.18 9.10
N ALA A 596 -59.09 -46.94 8.88
CA ALA A 596 -60.50 -46.66 8.59
C ALA A 596 -60.94 -47.21 7.21
N GLY A 597 -60.05 -47.17 6.21
CA GLY A 597 -60.28 -47.76 4.89
C GLY A 597 -60.35 -49.29 4.91
N ALA A 598 -59.51 -49.95 5.71
CA ALA A 598 -59.53 -51.41 5.86
C ALA A 598 -60.82 -51.92 6.54
N ILE A 599 -61.37 -51.15 7.49
CA ILE A 599 -62.62 -51.50 8.19
C ILE A 599 -63.86 -51.31 7.29
N LEU A 600 -63.81 -50.39 6.32
CA LEU A 600 -64.93 -50.13 5.39
C LEU A 600 -64.97 -51.07 4.17
N VAL A 601 -63.85 -51.70 3.81
CA VAL A 601 -63.73 -52.45 2.54
C VAL A 601 -63.84 -53.98 2.71
N SER A 602 -63.77 -54.56 3.91
CA SER A 602 -64.05 -56.00 4.09
C SER A 602 -64.49 -56.36 5.52
N PRO A 603 -65.73 -56.84 5.75
CA PRO A 603 -66.17 -57.27 7.08
C PRO A 603 -65.75 -58.71 7.44
N ASN A 604 -64.96 -59.41 6.62
CA ASN A 604 -64.56 -60.79 6.94
C ASN A 604 -63.07 -61.00 6.62
N MET A 605 -62.27 -61.18 7.67
CA MET A 605 -60.82 -61.16 7.62
C MET A 605 -60.28 -62.53 8.05
N GLU A 606 -60.16 -63.45 7.10
CA GLU A 606 -59.34 -64.65 7.27
C GLU A 606 -58.41 -64.78 6.04
N SER A 607 -57.12 -64.86 6.33
CA SER A 607 -55.97 -64.96 5.39
C SER A 607 -55.48 -63.66 4.72
N TRP A 608 -54.67 -62.89 5.45
CA TRP A 608 -53.63 -62.06 4.82
C TRP A 608 -52.29 -62.80 4.92
N ASP A 609 -51.76 -63.21 3.76
CA ASP A 609 -50.45 -63.85 3.65
C ASP A 609 -49.35 -62.78 3.75
N TRP A 610 -48.71 -62.73 4.92
CA TRP A 610 -47.71 -61.73 5.32
C TRP A 610 -46.47 -61.70 4.41
N LYS A 611 -46.25 -62.73 3.59
CA LYS A 611 -45.10 -62.78 2.67
C LYS A 611 -45.20 -61.76 1.51
N ASN A 612 -46.40 -61.42 1.08
CA ASN A 612 -46.59 -60.44 -0.01
C ASN A 612 -46.40 -58.99 0.42
N LEU A 613 -46.70 -58.66 1.69
CA LEU A 613 -46.49 -57.33 2.25
C LEU A 613 -44.99 -56.97 2.35
N HIS A 614 -44.15 -57.92 2.75
CA HIS A 614 -42.72 -57.67 2.85
C HIS A 614 -42.07 -57.34 1.48
N LEU A 615 -42.56 -57.97 0.40
CA LEU A 615 -42.08 -57.70 -0.96
C LEU A 615 -42.42 -56.27 -1.43
N MET A 616 -43.64 -55.77 -1.17
CA MET A 616 -44.03 -54.39 -1.53
C MET A 616 -43.26 -53.31 -0.76
N PHE A 617 -42.92 -53.56 0.51
CA PHE A 617 -42.11 -52.61 1.29
C PHE A 617 -40.65 -52.61 0.86
N SER A 618 -40.10 -53.76 0.46
CA SER A 618 -38.71 -53.84 -0.02
C SER A 618 -38.48 -53.16 -1.37
N SER A 619 -39.46 -53.15 -2.29
CA SER A 619 -39.34 -52.44 -3.58
C SER A 619 -39.46 -50.91 -3.45
N SER A 620 -40.10 -50.42 -2.40
CA SER A 620 -40.36 -48.99 -2.18
C SER A 620 -39.16 -48.25 -1.57
N VAL A 621 -38.25 -48.97 -0.91
CA VAL A 621 -37.02 -48.40 -0.32
C VAL A 621 -35.89 -48.24 -1.36
N LEU A 622 -35.97 -48.92 -2.51
CA LEU A 622 -34.96 -48.86 -3.58
C LEU A 622 -35.16 -47.75 -4.62
N ASN A 623 -36.24 -46.96 -4.52
CA ASN A 623 -36.56 -45.88 -5.48
C ASN A 623 -36.59 -44.48 -4.83
N ILE A 624 -35.66 -44.23 -3.90
CA ILE A 624 -35.32 -42.87 -3.49
C ILE A 624 -33.81 -42.70 -3.71
N LYS A 625 -33.46 -42.14 -4.87
CA LYS A 625 -32.13 -41.65 -5.18
C LYS A 625 -32.19 -40.15 -5.40
#